data_AF-A0AAE4Q6W3-F1
#
_entry.id   AF-A0AAE4Q6W3-F1
#
_cell.length_a   1.000
_cell.length_b   1.000
_cell.length_c   1.000
_cell.angle_alpha   90.00
_cell.angle_beta   90.00
_cell.angle_gamma   90.00
#
_symmetry.space_group_name_H-M   'P 1'
#
loop_
_entity.id
_entity.type
_entity.pdbx_description
1 polymer ?
#
loop_
_entity_poly.entity_id
_entity_poly.type
_entity_poly.pdbx_seq_one_letter_code
_entity_poly.pdbx_strand_id
1 'polypeptide(L)'
;MDLTVKNKELNILYDVLDKIKVTNMRANRGRAKLLAKVVDKTKEYAKDEADLIDLYAQKDKDGKLVIDEHKNIKIADPTKIDELNDLLTELGEELITIKGHEYSKRFIDFLEYLAAAEDEFTASEIVLIDNILEQFEESKKGE
;
A
#
# COMPACT_ATOMS: atom_id res chain seq x y z
N MET A 1 -12.64 10.27 -8.09
CA MET A 1 -11.22 10.04 -8.33
C MET A 1 -10.83 8.76 -7.62
N ASP A 2 -10.21 7.86 -8.37
CA ASP A 2 -9.60 6.64 -7.87
C ASP A 2 -8.08 6.75 -8.12
N LEU A 3 -7.29 6.05 -7.31
CA LEU A 3 -5.83 6.00 -7.44
C LEU A 3 -5.39 4.55 -7.65
N THR A 4 -4.44 4.34 -8.55
CA THR A 4 -3.84 3.04 -8.82
C THR A 4 -2.39 3.04 -8.34
N VAL A 5 -2.03 2.08 -7.50
CA VAL A 5 -0.67 1.89 -6.97
C VAL A 5 -0.35 0.40 -6.94
N LYS A 6 0.91 0.03 -6.74
CA LYS A 6 1.26 -1.37 -6.46
C LYS A 6 1.01 -1.72 -4.99
N ASN A 7 0.71 -2.98 -4.69
CA ASN A 7 0.58 -3.44 -3.30
C ASN A 7 1.80 -3.07 -2.44
N LYS A 8 3.01 -3.30 -2.97
CA LYS A 8 4.26 -2.98 -2.27
C LYS A 8 4.47 -1.48 -1.99
N GLU A 9 3.75 -0.60 -2.69
CA GLU A 9 3.84 0.86 -2.52
C GLU A 9 2.91 1.37 -1.41
N LEU A 10 2.01 0.55 -0.86
CA LEU A 10 1.05 0.95 0.17
C LEU A 10 1.73 1.50 1.44
N ASN A 11 2.83 0.87 1.88
CA ASN A 11 3.59 1.34 3.05
C ASN A 11 4.27 2.68 2.79
N ILE A 12 4.83 2.88 1.58
CA ILE A 12 5.43 4.15 1.18
C ILE A 12 4.34 5.24 1.16
N LEU A 13 3.17 4.94 0.62
CA LEU A 13 2.04 5.87 0.62
C LEU A 13 1.57 6.19 2.04
N TYR A 14 1.52 5.20 2.93
CA TYR A 14 1.21 5.40 4.34
C TYR A 14 2.21 6.36 4.99
N ASP A 15 3.52 6.14 4.80
CA ASP A 15 4.58 6.96 5.39
C ASP A 15 4.49 8.42 4.92
N VAL A 16 4.24 8.64 3.61
CA VAL A 16 3.97 9.97 3.05
C VAL A 16 2.79 10.65 3.74
N LEU A 17 1.67 9.93 3.89
CA LEU A 17 0.45 10.45 4.48
C LEU A 17 0.58 10.74 5.98
N ASP A 18 1.38 9.95 6.70
CA ASP A 18 1.61 10.13 8.13
C ASP A 18 2.55 11.32 8.39
N LYS A 19 3.65 11.41 7.62
CA LYS A 19 4.70 12.40 7.86
C LYS A 19 4.38 13.80 7.34
N ILE A 20 3.69 13.92 6.19
CA ILE A 20 3.54 15.21 5.51
C ILE A 20 2.82 16.21 6.41
N LYS A 21 3.41 17.40 6.57
CA LYS A 21 2.80 18.41 7.43
C LYS A 21 1.69 19.14 6.70
N VAL A 22 0.42 18.86 7.04
CA VAL A 22 -0.75 19.55 6.47
C VAL A 22 -1.33 20.54 7.47
N THR A 23 -1.34 21.82 7.11
CA THR A 23 -1.72 22.91 8.03
C THR A 23 -3.20 23.28 8.00
N ASN A 24 -3.91 23.01 6.89
CA ASN A 24 -5.33 23.37 6.76
C ASN A 24 -6.25 22.15 6.92
N MET A 25 -7.43 22.37 7.51
CA MET A 25 -8.37 21.29 7.81
C MET A 25 -9.04 20.68 6.58
N ARG A 26 -9.13 21.39 5.45
CA ARG A 26 -9.72 20.86 4.22
C ARG A 26 -8.85 19.72 3.67
N ALA A 27 -7.56 19.98 3.47
CA ALA A 27 -6.59 18.98 3.05
C ALA A 27 -6.39 17.87 4.09
N ASN A 28 -6.38 18.19 5.39
CA ASN A 28 -6.29 17.16 6.45
C ASN A 28 -7.45 16.16 6.42
N ARG A 29 -8.67 16.63 6.12
CA ARG A 29 -9.82 15.73 5.94
C ARG A 29 -9.63 14.83 4.71
N GLY A 30 -9.04 15.36 3.64
CA GLY A 30 -8.64 14.58 2.47
C GLY A 30 -7.63 13.49 2.82
N ARG A 31 -6.52 13.89 3.45
CA ARG A 31 -5.46 13.02 3.95
C ARG A 31 -6.02 11.90 4.82
N ALA A 32 -6.87 12.23 5.78
CA ALA A 32 -7.49 11.24 6.68
C ALA A 32 -8.35 10.21 5.93
N LYS A 33 -9.06 10.62 4.87
CA LYS A 33 -9.87 9.70 4.06
C LYS A 33 -9.01 8.81 3.17
N LEU A 34 -7.95 9.36 2.57
CA LEU A 34 -7.02 8.57 1.79
C LEU A 34 -6.25 7.58 2.68
N LEU A 35 -5.74 8.03 3.82
CA LEU A 35 -5.05 7.20 4.81
C LEU A 35 -5.92 6.03 5.27
N ALA A 36 -7.20 6.26 5.58
CA ALA A 36 -8.10 5.17 5.96
C ALA A 36 -8.21 4.09 4.87
N LYS A 37 -8.29 4.50 3.59
CA LYS A 37 -8.35 3.55 2.46
C LYS A 37 -7.02 2.83 2.24
N VAL A 38 -5.89 3.50 2.42
CA VAL A 38 -4.55 2.89 2.36
C VAL A 38 -4.39 1.85 3.46
N VAL A 39 -4.82 2.15 4.68
CA VAL A 39 -4.80 1.20 5.81
C VAL A 39 -5.67 -0.02 5.52
N ASP A 40 -6.87 0.17 4.98
CA ASP A 40 -7.73 -0.96 4.60
C ASP A 40 -7.07 -1.84 3.53
N LYS A 41 -6.49 -1.22 2.49
CA LYS A 41 -5.74 -1.95 1.45
C LYS A 41 -4.48 -2.65 1.96
N THR A 42 -3.79 -2.04 2.92
CA THR A 42 -2.62 -2.66 3.57
C THR A 42 -3.02 -3.92 4.34
N LYS A 43 -4.19 -3.91 4.98
CA LYS A 43 -4.71 -5.11 5.67
C LYS A 43 -5.13 -6.20 4.70
N GLU A 44 -5.74 -5.85 3.56
CA GLU A 44 -6.04 -6.79 2.48
C GLU A 44 -4.76 -7.44 1.98
N TYR A 45 -3.76 -6.63 1.60
CA TYR A 45 -2.47 -7.13 1.12
C TYR A 45 -1.75 -8.02 2.16
N ALA A 46 -1.66 -7.59 3.41
CA ALA A 46 -1.03 -8.39 4.47
C ALA A 46 -1.76 -9.72 4.73
N LYS A 47 -3.08 -9.77 4.51
CA LYS A 47 -3.84 -11.01 4.58
C LYS A 47 -3.51 -11.92 3.40
N ASP A 48 -3.45 -11.39 2.19
CA ASP A 48 -3.12 -12.17 1.00
C ASP A 48 -1.69 -12.73 1.08
N GLU A 49 -0.73 -11.96 1.62
CA GLU A 49 0.62 -12.46 1.93
C GLU A 49 0.60 -13.60 2.95
N ALA A 50 -0.17 -13.44 4.03
CA ALA A 50 -0.30 -14.47 5.06
C ALA A 50 -0.95 -15.75 4.51
N ASP A 51 -1.99 -15.61 3.67
CA ASP A 51 -2.67 -16.73 3.02
C ASP A 51 -1.71 -17.45 2.05
N LEU A 52 -0.89 -16.72 1.28
CA LEU A 52 0.16 -17.33 0.43
C LEU A 52 1.22 -18.07 1.26
N ILE A 53 1.75 -17.45 2.32
CA ILE A 53 2.76 -18.08 3.19
C ILE A 53 2.19 -19.35 3.84
N ASP A 54 0.93 -19.33 4.28
CA ASP A 54 0.27 -20.47 4.91
C ASP A 54 0.17 -21.72 3.99
N LEU A 55 0.12 -21.53 2.67
CA LEU A 55 0.14 -22.64 1.69
C LEU A 55 1.48 -23.39 1.67
N TYR A 56 2.59 -22.70 1.96
CA TYR A 56 3.94 -23.26 1.91
C TYR A 56 4.49 -23.57 3.31
N ALA A 57 3.88 -23.05 4.37
CA ALA A 57 4.36 -23.20 5.72
C ALA A 57 4.26 -24.63 6.25
N GLN A 58 5.27 -25.04 7.01
CA GLN A 58 5.23 -26.25 7.81
C GLN A 58 4.25 -26.05 8.96
N LYS A 59 3.30 -26.98 9.10
CA LYS A 59 2.33 -27.00 10.21
C LYS A 59 2.62 -28.14 11.18
N ASP A 60 2.39 -27.89 12.47
CA ASP A 60 2.45 -28.91 13.50
C ASP A 60 1.19 -29.80 13.50
N LYS A 61 1.12 -30.73 14.46
CA LYS A 61 -0.02 -31.67 14.59
C LYS A 61 -1.35 -30.98 14.91
N ASP A 62 -1.31 -29.76 15.44
CA ASP A 62 -2.48 -28.95 15.78
C ASP A 62 -2.84 -27.96 14.66
N GLY A 63 -2.13 -28.01 13.52
CA GLY A 63 -2.35 -27.13 12.37
C GLY A 63 -1.75 -25.73 12.53
N LYS A 64 -0.88 -25.51 13.52
CA LYS A 64 -0.21 -24.22 13.75
C LYS A 64 1.11 -24.13 13.00
N LEU A 65 1.49 -22.92 12.60
CA LEU A 65 2.76 -22.64 11.94
C LEU A 65 3.94 -23.05 12.83
N VAL A 66 4.87 -23.82 12.27
CA VAL A 66 6.14 -24.13 12.93
C VAL A 66 7.09 -22.96 12.75
N ILE A 67 7.57 -22.40 13.86
CA ILE A 67 8.50 -21.27 13.88
C ILE A 67 9.89 -21.79 14.28
N ASP A 68 10.95 -21.30 13.64
CA ASP A 68 12.34 -21.62 13.97
C ASP A 68 12.89 -20.81 15.17
N GLU A 69 14.14 -21.07 15.55
CA GLU A 69 14.80 -20.40 16.67
C GLU A 69 15.02 -18.89 16.42
N HIS A 70 14.96 -18.46 15.16
CA HIS A 70 15.13 -17.08 14.71
C HIS A 70 13.79 -16.34 14.54
N LYS A 71 12.66 -16.96 14.92
CA LYS A 71 11.29 -16.44 14.74
C LYS A 71 10.82 -16.39 13.28
N ASN A 72 11.42 -17.16 12.39
CA ASN A 72 10.94 -17.30 11.01
C ASN A 72 9.96 -18.46 10.90
N ILE A 73 9.00 -18.35 9.97
CA ILE A 73 8.10 -19.44 9.61
C ILE A 73 8.91 -20.49 8.84
N LYS A 74 8.85 -21.76 9.26
CA LYS A 74 9.47 -22.86 8.52
C LYS A 74 8.63 -23.19 7.29
N ILE A 75 9.29 -23.40 6.17
CA ILE A 75 8.66 -23.86 4.92
C ILE A 75 8.66 -25.39 4.89
N ALA A 76 7.53 -25.99 4.51
CA ALA A 76 7.35 -27.45 4.50
C ALA A 76 8.27 -28.14 3.49
N ASP A 77 8.45 -27.55 2.31
CA ASP A 77 9.38 -27.99 1.26
C ASP A 77 10.36 -26.86 0.93
N PRO A 78 11.62 -26.93 1.39
CA PRO A 78 12.63 -25.90 1.10
C PRO A 78 12.89 -25.68 -0.40
N THR A 79 12.60 -26.66 -1.26
CA THR A 79 12.78 -26.51 -2.72
C THR A 79 11.74 -25.59 -3.36
N LYS A 80 10.68 -25.24 -2.61
CA LYS A 80 9.60 -24.34 -3.03
C LYS A 80 9.79 -22.89 -2.60
N ILE A 81 10.91 -22.55 -1.96
CA ILE A 81 11.17 -21.18 -1.48
C ILE A 81 11.21 -20.19 -2.65
N ASP A 82 11.85 -20.54 -3.76
CA ASP A 82 11.92 -19.64 -4.92
C ASP A 82 10.52 -19.40 -5.52
N GLU A 83 9.69 -20.44 -5.62
CA GLU A 83 8.30 -20.33 -6.08
C GLU A 83 7.46 -19.42 -5.16
N LEU A 84 7.61 -19.56 -3.84
CA LEU A 84 6.93 -18.67 -2.88
C LEU A 84 7.40 -17.22 -3.04
N ASN A 85 8.70 -17.00 -3.20
CA ASN A 85 9.25 -15.65 -3.37
C ASN A 85 8.76 -15.00 -4.67
N ASP A 86 8.64 -15.77 -5.75
CA ASP A 86 8.09 -15.31 -7.02
C ASP A 86 6.62 -14.88 -6.84
N LEU A 87 5.79 -15.70 -6.17
CA LEU A 87 4.39 -15.37 -5.89
C LEU A 87 4.24 -14.11 -5.01
N LEU A 88 5.06 -13.97 -3.96
CA LEU A 88 5.06 -12.78 -3.11
C LEU A 88 5.51 -11.54 -3.89
N THR A 89 6.47 -11.69 -4.79
CA THR A 89 6.92 -10.60 -5.68
C THR A 89 5.80 -10.19 -6.63
N GLU A 90 5.13 -11.15 -7.28
CA GLU A 90 3.99 -10.90 -8.15
C GLU A 90 2.85 -10.19 -7.40
N LEU A 91 2.51 -10.66 -6.20
CA LEU A 91 1.52 -10.01 -5.34
C LEU A 91 1.91 -8.58 -4.99
N GLY A 92 3.19 -8.34 -4.66
CA GLY A 92 3.70 -6.99 -4.37
C GLY A 92 3.69 -6.06 -5.59
N GLU A 93 3.89 -6.57 -6.80
CA GLU A 93 3.85 -5.81 -8.05
C GLU A 93 2.42 -5.59 -8.59
N GLU A 94 1.42 -6.30 -8.07
CA GLU A 94 0.03 -6.19 -8.49
C GLU A 94 -0.50 -4.75 -8.32
N LEU A 95 -1.13 -4.23 -9.38
CA LEU A 95 -1.79 -2.93 -9.36
C LEU A 95 -3.14 -3.03 -8.66
N ILE A 96 -3.31 -2.26 -7.59
CA ILE A 96 -4.56 -2.13 -6.85
C ILE A 96 -5.14 -0.74 -6.98
N THR A 97 -6.47 -0.67 -6.95
CA THR A 97 -7.19 0.60 -7.01
C THR A 97 -7.71 1.01 -5.62
N ILE A 98 -7.26 2.16 -5.15
CA ILE A 98 -7.79 2.88 -4.00
C ILE A 98 -8.97 3.74 -4.47
N LYS A 99 -10.19 3.24 -4.24
CA LYS A 99 -11.41 3.90 -4.71
C LYS A 99 -11.81 5.07 -3.82
N GLY A 100 -11.97 6.26 -4.42
CA GLY A 100 -12.37 7.46 -3.69
C GLY A 100 -13.87 7.48 -3.38
N HIS A 101 -14.73 7.00 -4.29
CA HIS A 101 -16.18 6.99 -4.14
C HIS A 101 -16.75 8.31 -3.58
N GLU A 102 -17.48 8.27 -2.47
CA GLU A 102 -18.04 9.43 -1.75
C GLU A 102 -16.98 10.43 -1.26
N TYR A 103 -15.72 10.00 -1.16
CA TYR A 103 -14.57 10.82 -0.77
C TYR A 103 -13.76 11.33 -1.95
N SER A 104 -14.20 11.14 -3.19
CA SER A 104 -13.48 11.61 -4.39
C SER A 104 -13.05 13.08 -4.28
N LYS A 105 -13.97 13.97 -3.88
CA LYS A 105 -13.66 15.39 -3.67
C LYS A 105 -12.65 15.62 -2.54
N ARG A 106 -12.64 14.75 -1.53
CA ARG A 106 -11.70 14.82 -0.41
C ARG A 106 -10.30 14.35 -0.81
N PHE A 107 -10.19 13.38 -1.71
CA PHE A 107 -8.89 13.00 -2.27
C PHE A 107 -8.30 14.19 -3.02
N ILE A 108 -9.09 14.83 -3.88
CA ILE A 108 -8.71 16.06 -4.60
C ILE A 108 -8.24 17.15 -3.62
N ASP A 109 -9.01 17.45 -2.56
CA ASP A 109 -8.63 18.44 -1.54
C ASP A 109 -7.21 18.22 -0.96
N PHE A 110 -6.77 16.96 -0.83
CA PHE A 110 -5.44 16.62 -0.34
C PHE A 110 -4.39 16.64 -1.46
N LEU A 111 -4.71 16.12 -2.64
CA LEU A 111 -3.78 16.06 -3.77
C LEU A 111 -3.42 17.46 -4.29
N GLU A 112 -4.36 18.41 -4.23
CA GLU A 112 -4.06 19.83 -4.50
C GLU A 112 -3.08 20.43 -3.50
N TYR A 113 -3.16 20.02 -2.23
CA TYR A 113 -2.20 20.43 -1.22
C TYR A 113 -0.83 19.78 -1.48
N LEU A 114 -0.82 18.48 -1.76
CA LEU A 114 0.39 17.70 -2.00
C LEU A 114 1.17 18.23 -3.22
N ALA A 115 0.48 18.59 -4.31
CA ALA A 115 1.09 19.14 -5.51
C ALA A 115 1.83 20.47 -5.30
N ALA A 116 1.49 21.21 -4.24
CA ALA A 116 2.12 22.48 -3.88
C ALA A 116 2.95 22.40 -2.60
N ALA A 117 3.13 21.19 -2.04
CA ALA A 117 3.82 21.01 -0.78
C ALA A 117 5.34 21.11 -0.96
N GLU A 118 5.99 21.92 -0.14
CA GLU A 118 7.44 21.96 0.02
C GLU A 118 7.79 21.10 1.26
N ASP A 119 8.09 19.83 1.05
CA ASP A 119 8.45 18.86 2.10
C ASP A 119 9.61 17.96 1.64
N GLU A 120 10.25 17.27 2.58
CA GLU A 120 11.37 16.38 2.29
C GLU A 120 10.88 14.94 2.07
N PHE A 121 11.09 14.46 0.84
CA PHE A 121 10.77 13.11 0.42
C PHE A 121 12.03 12.33 0.03
N THR A 122 12.05 11.06 0.39
CA THR A 122 13.00 10.07 -0.14
C THR A 122 12.74 9.82 -1.62
N ALA A 123 13.72 9.26 -2.33
CA ALA A 123 13.58 8.98 -3.75
C ALA A 123 12.37 8.08 -4.08
N SER A 124 12.11 7.06 -3.26
CA SER A 124 10.97 6.16 -3.44
C SER A 124 9.62 6.84 -3.23
N GLU A 125 9.54 7.75 -2.27
CA GLU A 125 8.33 8.55 -2.04
C GLU A 125 8.09 9.54 -3.18
N ILE A 126 9.15 10.18 -3.70
CA ILE A 126 9.04 11.09 -4.85
C ILE A 126 8.45 10.38 -6.06
N VAL A 127 8.98 9.20 -6.41
CA VAL A 127 8.48 8.41 -7.55
C VAL A 127 7.00 8.04 -7.39
N LEU A 128 6.60 7.66 -6.17
CA LEU A 128 5.20 7.32 -5.90
C LEU A 128 4.29 8.56 -5.94
N ILE A 129 4.72 9.66 -5.33
CA ILE A 129 3.96 10.92 -5.32
C ILE A 129 3.79 11.44 -6.75
N ASP A 130 4.84 11.41 -7.58
CA ASP A 130 4.81 11.84 -8.97
C ASP A 130 3.73 11.07 -9.75
N ASN A 131 3.73 9.74 -9.69
CA ASN A 131 2.71 8.89 -10.31
C ASN A 131 1.28 9.22 -9.80
N ILE A 132 1.12 9.42 -8.48
CA ILE A 132 -0.18 9.81 -7.90
C ILE A 132 -0.65 11.17 -8.41
N LEU A 133 0.27 12.14 -8.56
CA LEU A 133 -0.02 13.47 -9.07
C LEU A 133 -0.31 13.46 -10.57
N GLU A 134 0.36 12.63 -11.36
CA GLU A 134 0.01 12.41 -12.77
C GLU A 134 -1.43 11.90 -12.92
N GLN A 135 -1.81 10.86 -12.17
CA GLN A 135 -3.20 10.36 -12.14
C GLN A 135 -4.20 11.43 -11.73
N PHE A 136 -3.82 12.30 -10.79
CA PHE A 136 -4.63 13.43 -10.37
C PHE A 136 -4.83 14.46 -11.47
N GLU A 137 -3.77 14.87 -12.14
CA GLU A 137 -3.84 15.81 -13.25
C GLU A 137 -4.63 15.25 -14.44
N GLU A 138 -4.47 13.96 -14.74
CA GLU A 138 -5.28 13.27 -15.76
C GLU A 138 -6.76 13.24 -15.38
N SER A 139 -7.09 12.98 -14.11
CA SER A 139 -8.48 12.98 -13.64
C SER A 139 -9.18 14.34 -13.81
N LYS A 140 -8.42 15.44 -13.83
CA LYS A 140 -8.92 16.81 -14.07
C LYS A 140 -9.14 17.14 -15.54
N LYS A 141 -8.44 16.47 -16.47
CA LYS A 141 -8.56 16.72 -17.92
C LYS A 141 -9.83 16.08 -18.53
N GLY A 142 -10.45 15.15 -17.82
CA GLY A 142 -11.68 14.46 -18.23
C GLY A 142 -12.99 15.08 -17.71
N GLU A 143 -12.92 16.19 -16.96
CA GLU A 143 -14.07 17.02 -16.54
C GLU A 143 -14.25 18.22 -17.49
#